data_AF-A0A3D2IIT1-F1
#
_entry.id   AF-A0A3D2IIT1-F1
#
_cell.length_a   1.000
_cell.length_b   1.000
_cell.length_c   1.000
_cell.angle_alpha   90.00
_cell.angle_beta   90.00
_cell.angle_gamma   90.00
#
_symmetry.space_group_name_H-M   'P 1'
#
loop_
_entity.id
_entity.type
_entity.pdbx_description
1 polymer ?
#
loop_
_entity_poly.entity_id
_entity_poly.type
_entity_poly.pdbx_seq_one_letter_code
_entity_poly.pdbx_strand_id
1 'polypeptide(L)'
;RRNSVNQFIKRVYSSIKNEKPYVKFGLSPFGIWRPEHPSSIQGFDQYDVLYADAKLWLNEGWVDYFSPQLYWPINQVPQSFPVLLGWWNEQNHKNRYVWPGISIGRFEGEKQADEILNNIMITRGMNPNAPGIVHWSIGPLIGNDSLQTELTTKPYNKKAVVPALSWLQNSSPGIPDINYEFSENAVSITIENDEKELSNWIVYYKYDEKWSEKILSKKQKNFGLPYTVEVPAAEEDSLALPVVLFLKEVQVTYIDRFGIESDASVQILNK
;
A
#
# COMPACT_ATOMS: atom_id res chain seq x y z
N ARG A 1 21.06 -21.59 18.66
CA ARG A 1 19.88 -21.65 17.76
C ARG A 1 19.49 -20.27 17.26
N ARG A 2 19.04 -19.33 18.12
CA ARG A 2 18.69 -17.94 17.72
C ARG A 2 19.75 -17.25 16.84
N ASN A 3 21.01 -17.25 17.26
CA ASN A 3 22.09 -16.64 16.47
C ASN A 3 22.20 -17.21 15.04
N SER A 4 21.96 -18.51 14.86
CA SER A 4 21.97 -19.15 13.53
C SER A 4 20.83 -18.63 12.65
N VAL A 5 19.64 -18.42 13.23
CA VAL A 5 18.49 -17.81 12.52
C VAL A 5 18.81 -16.35 12.19
N ASN A 6 19.37 -15.58 13.13
CA ASN A 6 19.76 -14.19 12.92
C ASN A 6 20.76 -14.06 11.76
N GLN A 7 21.80 -14.90 11.74
CA GLN A 7 22.79 -14.93 10.66
C GLN A 7 22.16 -15.31 9.31
N PHE A 8 21.22 -16.25 9.31
CA PHE A 8 20.49 -16.62 8.10
C PHE A 8 19.65 -15.46 7.57
N ILE A 9 18.83 -14.83 8.40
CA ILE A 9 17.97 -13.70 8.02
C ILE A 9 18.81 -12.53 7.48
N LYS A 10 19.87 -12.14 8.21
CA LYS A 10 20.78 -11.08 7.76
C LYS A 10 21.39 -11.41 6.41
N ARG A 11 21.87 -12.65 6.22
CA ARG A 11 22.46 -13.08 4.95
C ARG A 11 21.45 -13.06 3.80
N VAL A 12 20.23 -13.56 4.01
CA VAL A 12 19.17 -13.54 2.99
C VAL A 12 18.86 -12.11 2.57
N TYR A 13 18.65 -11.21 3.53
CA TYR A 13 18.42 -9.79 3.23
C TYR A 13 19.56 -9.20 2.40
N SER A 14 20.81 -9.32 2.87
CA SER A 14 21.98 -8.80 2.16
C SER A 14 22.14 -9.41 0.76
N SER A 15 21.92 -10.71 0.60
CA SER A 15 22.00 -11.38 -0.71
C SER A 15 20.94 -10.86 -1.68
N ILE A 16 19.69 -10.66 -1.23
CA ILE A 16 18.63 -10.08 -2.07
C ILE A 16 19.01 -8.65 -2.47
N LYS A 17 19.44 -7.82 -1.50
CA LYS A 17 19.81 -6.43 -1.78
C LYS A 17 20.99 -6.33 -2.75
N ASN A 18 21.97 -7.24 -2.67
CA ASN A 18 23.11 -7.26 -3.58
C ASN A 18 22.76 -7.71 -5.00
N GLU A 19 21.85 -8.68 -5.15
CA GLU A 19 21.47 -9.24 -6.45
C GLU A 19 20.43 -8.36 -7.16
N LYS A 20 19.37 -7.98 -6.46
CA LYS A 20 18.24 -7.17 -6.97
C LYS A 20 17.73 -6.23 -5.87
N PRO A 21 18.33 -5.03 -5.71
CA PRO A 21 18.02 -4.15 -4.59
C PRO A 21 16.53 -3.81 -4.42
N TYR A 22 15.80 -3.69 -5.53
CA TYR A 22 14.37 -3.37 -5.58
C TYR A 22 13.43 -4.51 -5.13
N VAL A 23 13.92 -5.75 -4.99
CA VAL A 23 13.10 -6.88 -4.52
C VAL A 23 12.88 -6.74 -3.02
N LYS A 24 11.65 -6.44 -2.61
CA LYS A 24 11.27 -6.29 -1.20
C LYS A 24 11.42 -7.62 -0.46
N PHE A 25 12.08 -7.59 0.69
CA PHE A 25 12.14 -8.72 1.61
C PHE A 25 11.36 -8.40 2.87
N GLY A 26 10.47 -9.29 3.30
CA GLY A 26 9.74 -9.11 4.54
C GLY A 26 9.57 -10.40 5.32
N LEU A 27 9.27 -10.24 6.59
CA LEU A 27 9.11 -11.33 7.55
C LEU A 27 7.77 -11.22 8.25
N SER A 28 7.11 -12.36 8.43
CA SER A 28 5.88 -12.46 9.22
C SER A 28 6.11 -13.32 10.46
N PRO A 29 6.67 -12.76 11.53
CA PRO A 29 6.85 -13.45 12.80
C PRO A 29 5.53 -13.58 13.54
N PHE A 30 5.54 -14.35 14.63
CA PHE A 30 4.40 -14.38 15.54
C PHE A 30 4.13 -12.97 16.12
N GLY A 31 2.88 -12.67 16.48
CA GLY A 31 2.51 -11.32 16.90
C GLY A 31 3.11 -10.88 18.24
N ILE A 32 3.42 -11.82 19.14
CA ILE A 32 3.99 -11.55 20.46
C ILE A 32 5.49 -11.87 20.40
N TRP A 33 6.37 -10.88 20.60
CA TRP A 33 7.81 -11.12 20.73
C TRP A 33 8.09 -11.96 21.98
N ARG A 34 7.64 -11.46 23.13
CA ARG A 34 7.65 -12.12 24.42
C ARG A 34 6.43 -11.65 25.23
N PRO A 35 5.88 -12.47 26.13
CA PRO A 35 4.89 -12.01 27.10
C PRO A 35 5.41 -10.83 27.91
N GLU A 36 4.50 -10.01 28.43
CA GLU A 36 4.78 -8.80 29.22
C GLU A 36 5.50 -7.69 28.44
N HIS A 37 5.51 -7.79 27.10
CA HIS A 37 6.03 -6.76 26.20
C HIS A 37 4.99 -6.36 25.15
N PRO A 38 4.20 -5.29 25.39
CA PRO A 38 4.14 -4.47 26.62
C PRO A 38 3.47 -5.24 27.77
N SER A 39 3.55 -4.71 29.01
CA SER A 39 3.21 -5.43 30.25
C SER A 39 1.82 -6.07 30.30
N SER A 40 0.86 -5.56 29.53
CA SER A 40 -0.50 -6.11 29.42
C SER A 40 -0.60 -7.36 28.53
N ILE A 41 0.38 -7.61 27.66
CA ILE A 41 0.37 -8.72 26.71
C ILE A 41 0.79 -10.01 27.38
N GLN A 42 0.08 -11.09 27.07
CA GLN A 42 0.36 -12.43 27.56
C GLN A 42 0.28 -13.42 26.41
N GLY A 43 0.86 -14.61 26.58
CA GLY A 43 0.71 -15.71 25.64
C GLY A 43 2.03 -16.36 25.26
N PHE A 44 2.19 -16.68 23.98
CA PHE A 44 3.29 -17.48 23.48
C PHE A 44 4.58 -16.65 23.34
N ASP A 45 5.69 -17.18 23.86
CA ASP A 45 7.03 -16.60 23.71
C ASP A 45 7.71 -17.15 22.44
N GLN A 46 7.66 -16.40 21.34
CA GLN A 46 8.33 -16.82 20.10
C GLN A 46 9.87 -16.78 20.21
N TYR A 47 10.41 -15.93 21.08
CA TYR A 47 11.83 -15.77 21.26
C TYR A 47 12.45 -17.05 21.84
N ASP A 48 11.81 -17.63 22.85
CA ASP A 48 12.29 -18.84 23.51
C ASP A 48 11.81 -20.14 22.84
N VAL A 49 10.59 -20.17 22.29
CA VAL A 49 10.04 -21.40 21.71
C VAL A 49 10.43 -21.57 20.23
N LEU A 50 10.35 -20.51 19.41
CA LEU A 50 10.64 -20.58 17.98
C LEU A 50 12.08 -20.17 17.65
N TYR A 51 12.85 -19.69 18.64
CA TYR A 51 14.17 -19.11 18.43
C TYR A 51 14.14 -17.93 17.43
N ALA A 52 13.02 -17.21 17.38
CA ALA A 52 12.81 -16.07 16.50
C ALA A 52 13.08 -14.77 17.27
N ASP A 53 14.24 -14.14 17.00
CA ASP A 53 14.57 -12.82 17.54
C ASP A 53 14.00 -11.71 16.66
N ALA A 54 12.67 -11.73 16.50
CA ALA A 54 11.96 -10.87 15.56
C ALA A 54 12.14 -9.37 15.86
N LYS A 55 12.29 -9.02 17.15
CA LYS A 55 12.67 -7.67 17.58
C LYS A 55 14.03 -7.27 17.01
N LEU A 56 15.06 -8.10 17.16
CA LEU A 56 16.38 -7.78 16.61
C LEU A 56 16.33 -7.55 15.08
N TRP A 57 15.61 -8.39 14.34
CA TRP A 57 15.55 -8.26 12.88
C TRP A 57 14.93 -6.94 12.42
N LEU A 58 13.89 -6.48 13.12
CA LEU A 58 13.25 -5.19 12.86
C LEU A 58 14.15 -4.02 13.28
N ASN A 59 14.70 -4.06 14.49
CA ASN A 59 15.59 -3.02 15.03
C ASN A 59 16.83 -2.79 14.15
N GLU A 60 17.38 -3.87 13.58
CA GLU A 60 18.54 -3.82 12.69
C GLU A 60 18.17 -3.54 11.23
N GLY A 61 16.87 -3.59 10.88
CA GLY A 61 16.38 -3.30 9.54
C GLY A 61 16.74 -4.37 8.51
N TRP A 62 16.83 -5.64 8.91
CA TRP A 62 17.07 -6.80 8.01
C TRP A 62 15.82 -7.23 7.25
N VAL A 63 14.96 -6.26 6.95
CA VAL A 63 13.70 -6.36 6.23
C VAL A 63 13.41 -5.01 5.58
N ASP A 64 12.58 -5.03 4.54
CA ASP A 64 11.98 -3.84 3.94
C ASP A 64 10.55 -3.63 4.47
N TYR A 65 9.84 -4.72 4.79
CA TYR A 65 8.56 -4.68 5.49
C TYR A 65 8.45 -5.79 6.53
N PHE A 66 7.63 -5.56 7.55
CA PHE A 66 7.46 -6.43 8.69
C PHE A 66 5.98 -6.67 8.95
N SER A 67 5.59 -7.93 9.09
CA SER A 67 4.19 -8.34 9.16
C SER A 67 3.92 -9.22 10.38
N PRO A 68 4.02 -8.68 11.61
CA PRO A 68 3.73 -9.46 12.80
C PRO A 68 2.30 -9.99 12.74
N GLN A 69 2.11 -11.25 13.11
CA GLN A 69 0.81 -11.94 13.05
C GLN A 69 -0.08 -11.48 14.21
N LEU A 70 -0.74 -10.33 14.03
CA LEU A 70 -1.64 -9.72 15.01
C LEU A 70 -3.07 -10.22 14.79
N TYR A 71 -3.29 -11.50 15.06
CA TYR A 71 -4.52 -12.19 14.67
C TYR A 71 -5.65 -12.06 15.68
N TRP A 72 -5.47 -11.34 16.79
CA TRP A 72 -6.45 -11.24 17.87
C TRP A 72 -7.34 -10.01 17.75
N PRO A 73 -8.54 -10.03 18.37
CA PRO A 73 -9.46 -8.92 18.31
C PRO A 73 -8.90 -7.68 19.01
N ILE A 74 -9.38 -6.53 18.58
CA ILE A 74 -9.01 -5.22 19.12
C ILE A 74 -9.21 -5.15 20.64
N ASN A 75 -10.32 -5.70 21.14
CA ASN A 75 -10.71 -5.62 22.55
C ASN A 75 -10.23 -6.82 23.41
N GLN A 76 -9.44 -7.75 22.86
CA GLN A 76 -8.90 -8.87 23.62
C GLN A 76 -7.66 -8.42 24.40
N VAL A 77 -7.84 -7.92 25.63
CA VAL A 77 -6.79 -7.28 26.45
C VAL A 77 -5.42 -8.02 26.42
N PRO A 78 -5.33 -9.34 26.64
CA PRO A 78 -4.03 -10.00 26.72
C PRO A 78 -3.29 -10.12 25.38
N GLN A 79 -3.95 -9.84 24.25
CA GLN A 79 -3.37 -9.89 22.90
C GLN A 79 -3.90 -8.77 21.99
N SER A 80 -4.26 -7.62 22.55
CA SER A 80 -4.99 -6.58 21.84
C SER A 80 -4.23 -6.10 20.60
N PHE A 81 -4.92 -6.12 19.44
CA PHE A 81 -4.34 -5.70 18.16
C PHE A 81 -3.67 -4.31 18.21
N PRO A 82 -4.35 -3.21 18.61
CA PRO A 82 -3.74 -1.89 18.60
C PRO A 82 -2.55 -1.78 19.57
N VAL A 83 -2.60 -2.46 20.71
CA VAL A 83 -1.50 -2.46 21.69
C VAL A 83 -0.26 -3.14 21.11
N LEU A 84 -0.43 -4.30 20.47
CA LEU A 84 0.68 -4.99 19.81
C LEU A 84 1.23 -4.21 18.62
N LEU A 85 0.36 -3.60 17.80
CA LEU A 85 0.79 -2.77 16.67
C LEU A 85 1.62 -1.58 17.16
N GLY A 86 1.15 -0.88 18.19
CA GLY A 86 1.87 0.22 18.82
C GLY A 86 3.26 -0.20 19.31
N TRP A 87 3.33 -1.34 20.00
CA TRP A 87 4.61 -1.85 20.48
C TRP A 87 5.58 -2.20 19.36
N TRP A 88 5.13 -2.86 18.28
CA TRP A 88 5.98 -3.15 17.13
C TRP A 88 6.46 -1.89 16.41
N ASN A 89 5.62 -0.87 16.31
CA ASN A 89 6.01 0.43 15.78
C ASN A 89 7.10 1.10 16.64
N GLU A 90 7.01 1.02 17.97
CA GLU A 90 8.05 1.51 18.88
C GLU A 90 9.40 0.79 18.68
N GLN A 91 9.38 -0.50 18.33
CA GLN A 91 10.61 -1.26 18.06
C GLN A 91 11.19 -0.99 16.65
N ASN A 92 10.50 -0.24 15.79
CA ASN A 92 10.92 0.00 14.42
C ASN A 92 11.96 1.14 14.28
N HIS A 93 13.19 0.88 14.71
CA HIS A 93 14.25 1.89 14.75
C HIS A 93 14.78 2.31 13.35
N LYS A 94 14.38 1.60 12.30
CA LYS A 94 14.88 1.81 10.93
C LYS A 94 13.80 2.27 9.96
N ASN A 95 12.62 2.67 10.47
CA ASN A 95 11.50 3.16 9.66
C ASN A 95 11.13 2.21 8.52
N ARG A 96 11.16 0.89 8.77
CA ARG A 96 10.66 -0.11 7.83
C ARG A 96 9.15 -0.09 7.80
N TYR A 97 8.53 -0.62 6.73
CA TYR A 97 7.07 -0.69 6.73
C TYR A 97 6.57 -1.75 7.69
N VAL A 98 5.67 -1.38 8.60
CA VAL A 98 4.97 -2.34 9.47
C VAL A 98 3.57 -2.53 8.92
N TRP A 99 3.36 -3.68 8.27
CA TRP A 99 2.09 -4.09 7.67
C TRP A 99 1.59 -5.33 8.40
N PRO A 100 0.89 -5.18 9.54
CA PRO A 100 0.53 -6.31 10.39
C PRO A 100 -0.30 -7.34 9.64
N GLY A 101 -0.10 -8.61 9.96
CA GLY A 101 -0.98 -9.68 9.52
C GLY A 101 -2.22 -9.72 10.40
N ILE A 102 -3.41 -9.81 9.80
CA ILE A 102 -4.68 -10.04 10.52
C ILE A 102 -5.34 -11.32 10.08
N SER A 103 -6.03 -11.99 11.01
CA SER A 103 -6.84 -13.16 10.68
C SER A 103 -8.23 -12.72 10.28
N ILE A 104 -8.63 -12.95 9.03
CA ILE A 104 -9.95 -12.54 8.53
C ILE A 104 -11.02 -13.63 8.70
N GLY A 105 -10.66 -14.85 9.11
CA GLY A 105 -11.58 -15.98 9.28
C GLY A 105 -12.03 -16.25 10.71
N ARG A 106 -11.82 -15.33 11.65
CA ARG A 106 -12.14 -15.53 13.08
C ARG A 106 -13.60 -15.33 13.44
N PHE A 107 -14.28 -14.50 12.66
CA PHE A 107 -15.69 -14.17 12.81
C PHE A 107 -16.36 -14.34 11.45
N GLU A 108 -17.69 -14.29 11.44
CA GLU A 108 -18.52 -14.33 10.25
C GLU A 108 -19.50 -13.15 10.25
N GLY A 109 -20.06 -12.83 9.08
CA GLY A 109 -21.08 -11.79 8.92
C GLY A 109 -20.59 -10.38 9.28
N GLU A 110 -21.48 -9.55 9.80
CA GLU A 110 -21.20 -8.13 10.11
C GLU A 110 -20.01 -7.96 11.06
N LYS A 111 -19.87 -8.83 12.06
CA LYS A 111 -18.76 -8.78 13.01
C LYS A 111 -17.41 -9.04 12.33
N GLN A 112 -17.37 -9.90 11.32
CA GLN A 112 -16.16 -10.14 10.52
C GLN A 112 -15.75 -8.85 9.79
N ALA A 113 -16.70 -8.22 9.10
CA ALA A 113 -16.44 -6.99 8.36
C ALA A 113 -16.00 -5.87 9.30
N ASP A 114 -16.74 -5.64 10.41
CA ASP A 114 -16.43 -4.59 11.38
C ASP A 114 -15.04 -4.75 11.99
N GLU A 115 -14.66 -5.94 12.46
CA GLU A 115 -13.34 -6.19 13.03
C GLU A 115 -12.23 -5.93 12.00
N ILE A 116 -12.40 -6.37 10.75
CA ILE A 116 -11.41 -6.18 9.68
C ILE A 116 -11.27 -4.69 9.33
N LEU A 117 -12.40 -3.98 9.17
CA LEU A 117 -12.42 -2.55 8.90
C LEU A 117 -11.75 -1.76 10.02
N ASN A 118 -12.04 -2.09 11.28
CA ASN A 118 -11.44 -1.44 12.43
C ASN A 118 -9.91 -1.68 12.47
N ASN A 119 -9.44 -2.91 12.20
CA ASN A 119 -7.99 -3.18 12.12
C ASN A 119 -7.30 -2.38 10.99
N ILE A 120 -7.95 -2.25 9.82
CA ILE A 120 -7.45 -1.42 8.72
C ILE A 120 -7.38 0.05 9.13
N MET A 121 -8.44 0.59 9.74
CA MET A 121 -8.52 2.00 10.12
C MET A 121 -7.56 2.36 11.26
N ILE A 122 -7.40 1.48 12.26
CA ILE A 122 -6.38 1.60 13.30
C ILE A 122 -5.00 1.65 12.67
N THR A 123 -4.70 0.74 11.74
CA THR A 123 -3.39 0.71 11.06
C THR A 123 -3.14 1.99 10.27
N ARG A 124 -4.16 2.52 9.58
CA ARG A 124 -4.09 3.82 8.88
C ARG A 124 -3.83 4.99 9.82
N GLY A 125 -4.48 5.01 10.98
CA GLY A 125 -4.28 6.05 11.99
C GLY A 125 -2.90 6.01 12.64
N MET A 126 -2.38 4.81 12.90
CA MET A 126 -1.07 4.63 13.55
C MET A 126 0.10 4.79 12.58
N ASN A 127 -0.07 4.41 11.30
CA ASN A 127 0.96 4.43 10.27
C ASN A 127 0.52 5.23 9.01
N PRO A 128 0.27 6.56 9.13
CA PRO A 128 -0.37 7.33 8.06
C PRO A 128 0.47 7.50 6.78
N ASN A 129 1.80 7.43 6.88
CA ASN A 129 2.68 7.67 5.73
C ASN A 129 2.73 6.51 4.73
N ALA A 130 2.51 5.28 5.20
CA ALA A 130 2.60 4.07 4.37
C ALA A 130 1.76 2.93 4.97
N PRO A 131 0.45 3.14 5.16
CA PRO A 131 -0.40 2.14 5.80
C PRO A 131 -0.55 0.91 4.92
N GLY A 132 -0.67 -0.25 5.54
CA GLY A 132 -0.86 -1.52 4.85
C GLY A 132 -1.14 -2.64 5.84
N ILE A 133 -1.73 -3.72 5.35
CA ILE A 133 -2.10 -4.88 6.16
C ILE A 133 -1.99 -6.14 5.31
N VAL A 134 -1.78 -7.29 5.95
CA VAL A 134 -1.76 -8.60 5.29
C VAL A 134 -2.94 -9.42 5.79
N HIS A 135 -3.83 -9.85 4.87
CA HIS A 135 -4.98 -10.70 5.21
C HIS A 135 -4.58 -12.16 5.26
N TRP A 136 -4.66 -12.76 6.46
CA TRP A 136 -4.52 -14.21 6.65
C TRP A 136 -5.90 -14.86 6.78
N SER A 137 -6.33 -15.72 5.86
CA SER A 137 -5.75 -16.02 4.54
C SER A 137 -6.74 -15.60 3.46
N ILE A 138 -6.49 -15.99 2.21
CA ILE A 138 -7.47 -15.75 1.12
C ILE A 138 -8.77 -16.56 1.32
N GLY A 139 -8.72 -17.69 2.05
CA GLY A 139 -9.83 -18.63 2.16
C GLY A 139 -11.17 -18.00 2.56
N PRO A 140 -11.24 -17.23 3.67
CA PRO A 140 -12.47 -16.57 4.12
C PRO A 140 -13.05 -15.51 3.16
N LEU A 141 -12.31 -15.08 2.13
CA LEU A 141 -12.82 -14.18 1.08
C LEU A 141 -13.48 -14.93 -0.06
N ILE A 142 -13.04 -16.15 -0.35
CA ILE A 142 -13.54 -16.94 -1.49
C ILE A 142 -15.01 -17.30 -1.24
N GLY A 143 -15.91 -16.83 -2.11
CA GLY A 143 -17.35 -17.06 -2.00
C GLY A 143 -18.07 -16.21 -0.95
N ASN A 144 -17.38 -15.23 -0.34
CA ASN A 144 -17.96 -14.30 0.63
C ASN A 144 -18.20 -12.92 -0.01
N ASP A 145 -19.26 -12.81 -0.82
CA ASP A 145 -19.58 -11.60 -1.61
C ASP A 145 -19.83 -10.37 -0.74
N SER A 146 -20.41 -10.56 0.46
CA SER A 146 -20.62 -9.49 1.42
C SER A 146 -19.29 -8.88 1.88
N LEU A 147 -18.34 -9.71 2.33
CA LEU A 147 -17.03 -9.22 2.77
C LEU A 147 -16.23 -8.61 1.61
N GLN A 148 -16.30 -9.20 0.41
CA GLN A 148 -15.66 -8.62 -0.78
C GLN A 148 -16.23 -7.24 -1.12
N THR A 149 -17.56 -7.08 -1.07
CA THR A 149 -18.23 -5.80 -1.30
C THR A 149 -17.83 -4.77 -0.24
N GLU A 150 -17.84 -5.15 1.03
CA GLU A 150 -17.41 -4.30 2.15
C GLU A 150 -15.98 -3.77 1.94
N LEU A 151 -15.04 -4.65 1.62
CA LEU A 151 -13.64 -4.28 1.41
C LEU A 151 -13.43 -3.43 0.15
N THR A 152 -14.10 -3.75 -0.95
CA THR A 152 -13.90 -3.06 -2.24
C THR A 152 -14.63 -1.73 -2.34
N THR A 153 -15.76 -1.55 -1.63
CA THR A 153 -16.51 -0.28 -1.64
C THR A 153 -16.05 0.69 -0.55
N LYS A 154 -15.44 0.19 0.53
CA LYS A 154 -14.94 1.00 1.65
C LYS A 154 -13.40 1.14 1.61
N PRO A 155 -12.58 0.32 2.31
CA PRO A 155 -11.16 0.63 2.48
C PRO A 155 -10.34 0.51 1.19
N TYR A 156 -10.75 -0.31 0.22
CA TYR A 156 -10.00 -0.54 -1.03
C TYR A 156 -10.73 -0.02 -2.28
N ASN A 157 -11.56 1.01 -2.13
CA ASN A 157 -12.28 1.64 -3.24
C ASN A 157 -11.40 2.49 -4.17
N LYS A 158 -10.13 2.68 -3.80
CA LYS A 158 -9.12 3.35 -4.62
C LYS A 158 -7.92 2.44 -4.81
N LYS A 159 -7.37 2.45 -6.02
CA LYS A 159 -6.07 1.83 -6.29
C LYS A 159 -4.98 2.64 -5.59
N ALA A 160 -3.89 1.99 -5.25
CA ALA A 160 -2.71 2.61 -4.67
C ALA A 160 -1.45 1.97 -5.24
N VAL A 161 -0.38 2.75 -5.32
CA VAL A 161 0.97 2.24 -5.57
C VAL A 161 1.60 1.74 -4.28
N VAL A 162 2.65 0.93 -4.40
CA VAL A 162 3.42 0.50 -3.23
C VAL A 162 4.30 1.68 -2.77
N PRO A 163 4.32 2.03 -1.47
CA PRO A 163 5.12 3.12 -0.95
C PRO A 163 6.64 2.99 -1.24
N ALA A 164 7.31 4.14 -1.33
CA ALA A 164 8.70 4.29 -1.74
C ALA A 164 9.73 3.77 -0.73
N LEU A 165 10.62 2.86 -1.15
CA LEU A 165 11.72 2.32 -0.34
C LEU A 165 12.91 3.30 -0.23
N SER A 166 12.68 4.47 0.39
CA SER A 166 13.67 5.56 0.48
C SER A 166 14.98 5.17 1.18
N TRP A 167 15.00 4.10 1.99
CA TRP A 167 16.23 3.60 2.61
C TRP A 167 17.12 2.79 1.64
N LEU A 168 16.63 2.41 0.46
CA LEU A 168 17.39 1.67 -0.55
C LEU A 168 17.84 2.55 -1.71
N GLN A 169 17.03 3.54 -2.09
CA GLN A 169 17.31 4.47 -3.17
C GLN A 169 16.70 5.83 -2.84
N ASN A 170 17.43 6.91 -3.16
CA ASN A 170 16.99 8.30 -2.98
C ASN A 170 16.97 9.10 -4.29
N SER A 171 17.31 8.49 -5.42
CA SER A 171 17.19 9.13 -6.73
C SER A 171 15.82 8.82 -7.34
N SER A 172 15.13 9.85 -7.80
CA SER A 172 13.92 9.71 -8.60
C SER A 172 14.24 9.29 -10.04
N PRO A 173 13.30 8.58 -10.71
CA PRO A 173 13.39 8.35 -12.15
C PRO A 173 13.34 9.67 -12.93
N GLY A 174 13.73 9.62 -14.21
CA GLY A 174 13.67 10.79 -15.08
C GLY A 174 12.23 11.27 -15.30
N ILE A 175 12.09 12.52 -15.76
CA ILE A 175 10.79 13.05 -16.19
C ILE A 175 10.25 12.17 -17.34
N PRO A 176 8.96 11.80 -17.35
CA PRO A 176 8.40 10.96 -18.39
C PRO A 176 8.51 11.56 -19.78
N ASP A 177 8.91 10.72 -20.74
CA ASP A 177 8.91 11.05 -22.16
C ASP A 177 7.58 10.65 -22.79
N ILE A 178 6.76 11.66 -23.10
CA ILE A 178 5.34 11.50 -23.41
C ILE A 178 5.01 12.16 -24.75
N ASN A 179 4.39 11.38 -25.63
CA ASN A 179 3.75 11.90 -26.83
C ASN A 179 2.26 12.14 -26.58
N TYR A 180 1.81 13.35 -26.91
CA TYR A 180 0.40 13.75 -26.82
C TYR A 180 -0.18 13.88 -28.24
N GLU A 181 -1.14 13.01 -28.57
CA GLU A 181 -1.88 13.08 -29.83
C GLU A 181 -3.26 13.69 -29.60
N PHE A 182 -3.50 14.86 -30.17
CA PHE A 182 -4.74 15.59 -30.03
C PHE A 182 -5.70 15.24 -31.17
N SER A 183 -6.85 14.68 -30.83
CA SER A 183 -7.96 14.44 -31.77
C SER A 183 -9.05 15.51 -31.60
N GLU A 184 -10.19 15.34 -32.28
CA GLU A 184 -11.36 16.22 -32.12
C GLU A 184 -11.95 16.14 -30.70
N ASN A 185 -12.07 14.93 -30.14
CA ASN A 185 -12.83 14.68 -28.91
C ASN A 185 -11.99 14.25 -27.70
N ALA A 186 -10.71 13.92 -27.91
CA ALA A 186 -9.84 13.38 -26.87
C ALA A 186 -8.36 13.72 -27.11
N VAL A 187 -7.57 13.59 -26.05
CA VAL A 187 -6.10 13.51 -26.10
C VAL A 187 -5.66 12.06 -25.81
N SER A 188 -4.76 11.53 -26.63
CA SER A 188 -4.09 10.25 -26.39
C SER A 188 -2.69 10.52 -25.83
N ILE A 189 -2.34 9.81 -24.77
CA ILE A 189 -1.09 9.96 -24.01
C ILE A 189 -0.30 8.67 -24.16
N THR A 190 0.85 8.73 -24.83
CA THR A 190 1.69 7.55 -25.08
C THR A 190 3.06 7.70 -24.42
N ILE A 191 3.51 6.69 -23.69
CA ILE A 191 4.90 6.61 -23.21
C ILE A 191 5.81 6.14 -24.34
N GLU A 192 6.81 6.95 -24.69
CA GLU A 192 7.72 6.61 -25.81
C GLU A 192 8.87 5.71 -25.36
N ASN A 193 9.36 5.89 -24.12
CA ASN A 193 10.53 5.19 -23.62
C ASN A 193 10.18 4.04 -22.65
N ASP A 194 10.74 2.85 -22.92
CA ASP A 194 10.71 1.73 -21.99
C ASP A 194 11.81 1.92 -20.93
N GLU A 195 11.55 2.79 -19.94
CA GLU A 195 12.41 2.87 -18.77
C GLU A 195 12.50 1.46 -18.13
N LYS A 196 13.70 0.88 -18.12
CA LYS A 196 13.93 -0.51 -17.65
C LYS A 196 13.52 -0.72 -16.20
N GLU A 197 13.56 0.36 -15.42
CA GLU A 197 13.25 0.41 -14.00
C GLU A 197 11.80 0.86 -13.71
N LEU A 198 10.99 1.10 -14.74
CA LEU A 198 9.60 1.49 -14.57
C LEU A 198 8.76 0.33 -14.01
N SER A 199 7.99 0.60 -12.97
CA SER A 199 6.96 -0.32 -12.46
C SER A 199 5.57 0.10 -12.98
N ASN A 200 5.24 1.37 -12.79
CA ASN A 200 3.96 1.99 -13.14
C ASN A 200 4.21 3.41 -13.65
N TRP A 201 3.21 3.98 -14.30
CA TRP A 201 3.13 5.41 -14.55
C TRP A 201 1.76 5.91 -14.11
N ILE A 202 1.69 7.16 -13.68
CA ILE A 202 0.46 7.75 -13.18
C ILE A 202 0.10 8.92 -14.09
N VAL A 203 -1.15 8.93 -14.55
CA VAL A 203 -1.74 10.08 -15.25
C VAL A 203 -2.62 10.82 -14.26
N TYR A 204 -2.19 11.99 -13.84
CA TYR A 204 -3.04 12.95 -13.15
C TYR A 204 -3.72 13.82 -14.18
N TYR A 205 -5.00 14.08 -14.03
CA TYR A 205 -5.76 14.88 -14.96
C TYR A 205 -6.79 15.73 -14.25
N LYS A 206 -6.96 16.95 -14.75
CA LYS A 206 -7.82 17.97 -14.15
C LYS A 206 -8.94 18.31 -15.12
N TYR A 207 -10.19 18.04 -14.71
CA TYR A 207 -11.37 18.57 -15.39
C TYR A 207 -11.87 19.78 -14.61
N ASP A 208 -11.80 20.96 -15.22
CA ASP A 208 -11.97 22.27 -14.58
C ASP A 208 -11.16 22.39 -13.28
N GLU A 209 -11.80 22.26 -12.11
CA GLU A 209 -11.15 22.30 -10.79
C GLU A 209 -10.94 20.92 -10.14
N LYS A 210 -11.41 19.84 -10.77
CA LYS A 210 -11.41 18.49 -10.19
C LYS A 210 -10.24 17.66 -10.70
N TRP A 211 -9.32 17.33 -9.80
CA TRP A 211 -8.24 16.37 -10.04
C TRP A 211 -8.72 14.93 -9.94
N SER A 212 -8.14 14.09 -10.77
CA SER A 212 -8.29 12.64 -10.76
C SER A 212 -7.00 12.00 -11.24
N GLU A 213 -6.86 10.69 -10.99
CA GLU A 213 -5.64 9.96 -11.30
C GLU A 213 -5.94 8.59 -11.91
N LYS A 214 -5.02 8.13 -12.74
CA LYS A 214 -5.01 6.78 -13.30
C LYS A 214 -3.63 6.16 -13.16
N ILE A 215 -3.54 5.11 -12.34
CA ILE A 215 -2.35 4.27 -12.26
C ILE A 215 -2.38 3.24 -13.40
N LEU A 216 -1.31 3.20 -14.19
CA LEU A 216 -1.14 2.34 -15.35
C LEU A 216 0.13 1.51 -15.17
N SER A 217 0.04 0.22 -15.51
CA SER A 217 1.23 -0.65 -15.47
C SER A 217 2.16 -0.33 -16.64
N LYS A 218 3.44 -0.66 -16.51
CA LYS A 218 4.40 -0.55 -17.63
C LYS A 218 4.02 -1.27 -18.93
N LYS A 219 3.06 -2.20 -18.89
CA LYS A 219 2.56 -2.90 -20.09
C LYS A 219 1.54 -2.07 -20.87
N GLN A 220 0.90 -1.11 -20.22
CA GLN A 220 -0.07 -0.22 -20.84
C GLN A 220 0.68 1.01 -21.32
N LYS A 221 0.93 1.12 -22.63
CA LYS A 221 1.72 2.22 -23.18
C LYS A 221 0.92 3.46 -23.56
N ASN A 222 -0.40 3.34 -23.65
CA ASN A 222 -1.29 4.41 -24.09
C ASN A 222 -2.47 4.58 -23.15
N PHE A 223 -2.92 5.82 -22.98
CA PHE A 223 -4.14 6.17 -22.26
C PHE A 223 -4.82 7.38 -22.90
N GLY A 224 -6.14 7.29 -23.10
CA GLY A 224 -6.93 8.35 -23.71
C GLY A 224 -7.78 9.07 -22.67
N LEU A 225 -7.87 10.40 -22.78
CA LEU A 225 -8.77 11.24 -22.01
C LEU A 225 -9.66 12.05 -22.95
N PRO A 226 -11.00 12.00 -22.81
CA PRO A 226 -11.87 12.90 -23.56
C PRO A 226 -11.63 14.36 -23.13
N TYR A 227 -11.95 15.34 -23.98
CA TYR A 227 -11.89 16.74 -23.56
C TYR A 227 -13.03 17.14 -22.64
N THR A 228 -14.14 16.40 -22.69
CA THR A 228 -15.32 16.67 -21.88
C THR A 228 -15.78 15.41 -21.16
N VAL A 229 -16.28 15.59 -19.95
CA VAL A 229 -16.97 14.55 -19.20
C VAL A 229 -18.28 15.11 -18.64
N GLU A 230 -19.33 14.31 -18.70
CA GLU A 230 -20.59 14.62 -18.02
C GLU A 230 -20.53 14.07 -16.60
N VAL A 231 -20.83 14.93 -15.63
CA VAL A 231 -21.01 14.52 -14.24
C VAL A 231 -22.43 14.83 -13.80
N PRO A 232 -23.03 14.01 -12.92
CA PRO A 232 -24.32 14.32 -12.32
C PRO A 232 -24.26 15.71 -11.67
N ALA A 233 -25.36 16.46 -11.80
CA ALA A 233 -25.54 17.65 -10.99
C ALA A 233 -25.52 17.29 -9.50
N ALA A 234 -25.15 18.26 -8.65
CA ALA A 234 -25.12 18.04 -7.20
C ALA A 234 -26.45 17.48 -6.70
N GLU A 235 -26.39 16.54 -5.75
CA GLU A 235 -27.50 15.69 -5.29
C GLU A 235 -28.73 16.43 -4.73
N GLU A 236 -28.69 17.77 -4.65
CA GLU A 236 -29.78 18.60 -4.13
C GLU A 236 -30.97 18.77 -5.11
N ASP A 237 -30.81 18.46 -6.40
CA ASP A 237 -31.91 18.57 -7.37
C ASP A 237 -31.95 17.39 -8.37
N SER A 238 -32.95 16.52 -8.21
CA SER A 238 -33.19 15.36 -9.08
C SER A 238 -33.56 15.71 -10.53
N LEU A 239 -33.81 16.99 -10.84
CA LEU A 239 -34.10 17.50 -12.18
C LEU A 239 -32.94 18.27 -12.80
N ALA A 240 -31.84 18.45 -12.08
CA ALA A 240 -30.71 19.22 -12.61
C ALA A 240 -29.99 18.48 -13.74
N LEU A 241 -29.77 19.19 -14.85
CA LEU A 241 -29.08 18.66 -16.02
C LEU A 241 -27.62 18.32 -15.67
N PRO A 242 -27.03 17.28 -16.30
CA PRO A 242 -25.62 16.96 -16.13
C PRO A 242 -24.73 18.17 -16.42
N VAL A 243 -23.69 18.35 -15.60
CA VAL A 243 -22.70 19.40 -15.81
C VAL A 243 -21.58 18.82 -16.67
N VAL A 244 -21.23 19.53 -17.74
CA VAL A 244 -20.08 19.20 -18.59
C VAL A 244 -18.83 19.85 -18.00
N LEU A 245 -17.82 19.04 -17.71
CA LEU A 245 -16.51 19.53 -17.28
C LEU A 245 -15.49 19.42 -18.41
N PHE A 246 -14.55 20.37 -18.47
CA PHE A 246 -13.54 20.43 -19.53
C PHE A 246 -12.15 20.03 -19.03
N LEU A 247 -11.43 19.20 -19.79
CA LEU A 247 -10.07 18.81 -19.47
C LEU A 247 -9.13 20.03 -19.60
N LYS A 248 -8.54 20.45 -18.48
CA LYS A 248 -7.66 21.63 -18.38
C LYS A 248 -6.18 21.27 -18.31
N GLU A 249 -5.85 20.13 -17.70
CA GLU A 249 -4.47 19.77 -17.45
C GLU A 249 -4.29 18.26 -17.39
N VAL A 250 -3.15 17.80 -17.90
CA VAL A 250 -2.67 16.43 -17.77
C VAL A 250 -1.24 16.47 -17.25
N GLN A 251 -0.97 15.74 -16.18
CA GLN A 251 0.37 15.50 -15.68
C GLN A 251 0.67 14.00 -15.71
N VAL A 252 1.89 13.63 -16.06
CA VAL A 252 2.33 12.24 -16.10
C VAL A 252 3.58 12.08 -15.28
N THR A 253 3.61 11.08 -14.39
CA THR A 253 4.79 10.68 -13.60
C THR A 253 5.13 9.20 -13.83
N TYR A 254 6.39 8.86 -13.61
CA TYR A 254 6.88 7.48 -13.53
C TYR A 254 7.04 7.04 -12.08
N ILE A 255 6.74 5.77 -11.82
CA ILE A 255 7.03 5.09 -10.56
C ILE A 255 8.04 3.98 -10.85
N ASP A 256 9.22 4.04 -10.24
CA ASP A 256 10.24 3.02 -10.43
C ASP A 256 9.95 1.72 -9.64
N ARG A 257 10.87 0.75 -9.67
CA ARG A 257 10.72 -0.52 -8.90
C ARG A 257 10.86 -0.35 -7.38
N PHE A 258 11.42 0.77 -6.93
CA PHE A 258 11.53 1.13 -5.52
C PHE A 258 10.28 1.85 -5.01
N GLY A 259 9.40 2.30 -5.91
CA GLY A 259 8.19 3.06 -5.59
C GLY A 259 8.43 4.56 -5.53
N ILE A 260 9.57 5.05 -6.04
CA ILE A 260 9.89 6.48 -6.09
C ILE A 260 9.24 7.07 -7.34
N GLU A 261 8.60 8.22 -7.13
CA GLU A 261 7.93 8.98 -8.18
C GLU A 261 8.87 10.02 -8.81
N SER A 262 8.81 10.17 -10.13
CA SER A 262 9.50 11.23 -10.87
C SER A 262 8.82 12.58 -10.69
N ASP A 263 9.52 13.64 -11.10
CA ASP A 263 8.83 14.89 -11.48
C ASP A 263 7.88 14.64 -12.66
N ALA A 264 6.87 15.50 -12.78
CA ALA A 264 5.82 15.34 -13.78
C ALA A 264 6.18 15.96 -15.14
N SER A 265 5.84 15.25 -16.22
CA SER A 265 5.60 15.88 -17.52
C SER A 265 4.22 16.55 -17.49
N VAL A 266 4.14 17.84 -17.81
CA VAL A 266 2.93 18.65 -17.67
C VAL A 266 2.46 19.15 -19.03
N GLN A 267 1.19 18.92 -19.33
CA GLN A 267 0.50 19.44 -20.51
C GLN A 267 -0.75 20.22 -20.08
N ILE A 268 -0.70 21.54 -20.24
CA ILE A 268 -1.86 22.43 -20.03
C ILE A 268 -2.64 22.53 -21.34
N LEU A 269 -3.97 22.44 -21.24
CA LEU A 269 -4.91 22.52 -22.36
C LEU A 269 -5.65 23.85 -22.29
N ASN A 270 -5.37 24.75 -23.23
CA ASN A 270 -5.99 26.08 -23.31
C ASN A 270 -7.35 26.06 -24.06
N LYS A 271 -8.14 24.98 -23.92
CA LYS A 271 -9.47 24.87 -24.55
C LYS A 271 -10.58 25.25 -23.58
#